data_AF-A0A520H362-F1
#
_entry.id   AF-A0A520H362-F1
#
_cell.length_a   1.000
_cell.length_b   1.000
_cell.length_c   1.000
_cell.angle_alpha   90.00
_cell.angle_beta   90.00
_cell.angle_gamma   90.00
#
_symmetry.space_group_name_H-M   'P 1'
#
loop_
_entity.id
_entity.type
_entity.pdbx_description
1 polymer ?
#
loop_
_entity_poly.entity_id
_entity_poly.type
_entity_poly.pdbx_seq_one_letter_code
_entity_poly.pdbx_strand_id
1 'polypeptide(L)'
;MTTAHSLPRRLRAIARTMASCALAGFGLAASAQPVAPAEPPGAFTLIGHIERFTLDRPGLRTSAARVTVRGIEVLLPANLIITMPGGYLSAEQLFRGRDFRSPSTPPRSGLALADLRDADLACPPPLAAPGRRCPLPAAEIELTGNIVGGRYVAGIARISQGALHIGAGFVRGIEAGSGFFTVGADAASGPTARLRLNDPEGIYGPRPPAGGVDMRFALDPGNAPVHARTGFPVCLPDPARPGVCPASNRATDRTAANYRRYTCGPVAVSPAEPVLPGCRPHLPAPLRVGDYVNYVGMLDKDARGYFVSLHGLEAELGIYTSPGVDPAYVFVEEALQGTLGARYALDALNTLPQEETSRYKIVGFTSDPSRTIDVETFDDDTHGGPQPTTPGPGRLATRIVPTNLAQLGRFKFIWSAKEDARIVRRNVRIVLSPATQPGDAALAPGRASNDMPAPLRPAGASRRGGYAFGQYESPVSEYISPEITRFGVKGWPVPVNFEDFCFLKTTNVIDTQEPNAGGYVALTAGPLAPSPVNPARPLSQQRADGTRVCGNG
;
A
#
# COMPACT_ATOMS: atom_id res chain seq x y z
N MET A 1 99.51 11.10 27.81
CA MET A 1 98.90 11.80 26.67
C MET A 1 97.40 11.58 26.74
N THR A 2 96.70 12.58 27.28
CA THR A 2 95.24 12.64 27.45
C THR A 2 94.93 14.13 27.56
N THR A 3 94.03 14.67 26.72
CA THR A 3 93.39 15.98 26.95
C THR A 3 92.29 16.21 25.92
N ALA A 4 91.12 16.62 26.41
CA ALA A 4 90.25 17.70 25.93
C ALA A 4 88.84 17.45 26.49
N HIS A 5 88.39 18.16 27.53
CA HIS A 5 87.94 19.57 27.62
C HIS A 5 86.43 19.73 27.48
N SER A 6 85.88 20.53 28.39
CA SER A 6 84.49 20.58 28.80
C SER A 6 83.98 22.02 28.93
N LEU A 7 82.71 22.25 28.50
CA LEU A 7 81.74 23.29 28.95
C LEU A 7 82.07 24.79 28.69
N PRO A 8 81.12 25.77 28.82
CA PRO A 8 79.68 25.72 29.10
C PRO A 8 78.74 26.70 28.32
N ARG A 9 77.46 26.62 28.73
CA ARG A 9 76.19 27.33 28.42
C ARG A 9 76.16 28.88 28.35
N ARG A 10 75.33 29.35 27.39
CA ARG A 10 74.30 30.44 27.39
C ARG A 10 74.56 31.74 28.16
N LEU A 11 74.43 32.89 27.47
CA LEU A 11 73.73 34.11 27.95
C LEU A 11 73.48 35.14 26.81
N ARG A 12 72.20 35.53 26.68
CA ARG A 12 71.61 36.87 26.37
C ARG A 12 71.97 37.66 25.08
N ALA A 13 71.05 37.58 24.12
CA ALA A 13 70.19 38.64 23.53
C ALA A 13 70.68 40.09 23.30
N ILE A 14 70.13 40.67 22.20
CA ILE A 14 69.96 42.10 21.80
C ILE A 14 71.10 42.64 20.91
N ALA A 15 70.90 43.28 19.74
CA ALA A 15 69.77 43.52 18.84
C ALA A 15 70.29 44.27 17.59
N ARG A 16 69.59 44.10 16.45
CA ARG A 16 69.48 45.03 15.29
C ARG A 16 70.78 45.31 14.52
N THR A 17 70.85 45.27 13.19
CA THR A 17 70.01 46.00 12.24
C THR A 17 70.39 45.61 10.79
N MET A 18 69.39 45.65 9.88
CA MET A 18 69.49 45.87 8.42
C MET A 18 70.18 44.82 7.53
N ALA A 19 69.73 44.50 6.32
CA ALA A 19 68.51 44.81 5.57
C ALA A 19 68.56 43.98 4.26
N SER A 20 67.35 43.67 3.75
CA SER A 20 67.01 43.57 2.32
C SER A 20 67.29 42.28 1.52
N CYS A 21 66.23 41.95 0.75
CA CYS A 21 66.15 41.05 -0.41
C CYS A 21 65.88 39.56 -0.16
N ALA A 22 64.60 39.21 -0.01
CA ALA A 22 63.89 38.29 -0.93
C ALA A 22 62.42 38.13 -0.50
N LEU A 23 61.55 38.91 -1.15
CA LEU A 23 60.10 38.73 -1.16
C LEU A 23 59.71 37.84 -2.35
N ALA A 24 58.54 37.21 -2.22
CA ALA A 24 57.72 36.55 -3.26
C ALA A 24 57.98 35.06 -3.51
N GLY A 25 57.35 34.21 -2.69
CA GLY A 25 57.26 32.78 -2.94
C GLY A 25 56.44 32.00 -1.92
N PHE A 26 55.36 32.57 -1.36
CA PHE A 26 54.38 31.80 -0.59
C PHE A 26 53.05 31.81 -1.34
N GLY A 27 52.88 30.79 -2.18
CA GLY A 27 51.60 30.46 -2.78
C GLY A 27 50.57 30.16 -1.70
N LEU A 28 49.35 30.61 -1.95
CA LEU A 28 48.14 30.31 -1.19
C LEU A 28 48.00 28.80 -0.99
N ALA A 29 48.42 28.29 0.16
CA ALA A 29 47.92 27.02 0.67
C ALA A 29 46.48 27.26 1.13
N ALA A 30 45.53 27.10 0.22
CA ALA A 30 44.14 26.93 0.59
C ALA A 30 44.06 25.69 1.50
N SER A 31 43.96 25.92 2.80
CA SER A 31 43.64 24.87 3.76
C SER A 31 42.24 24.38 3.43
N ALA A 32 42.14 23.37 2.57
CA ALA A 32 40.95 22.54 2.46
C ALA A 32 40.77 21.90 3.84
N GLN A 33 39.88 22.46 4.64
CA GLN A 33 39.45 21.79 5.86
C GLN A 33 38.95 20.40 5.45
N PRO A 34 39.40 19.31 6.08
CA PRO A 34 38.81 18.01 5.84
C PRO A 34 37.32 18.15 6.15
N VAL A 35 36.49 18.00 5.12
CA VAL A 35 35.04 17.92 5.30
C VAL A 35 34.82 16.72 6.21
N ALA A 36 34.29 16.97 7.41
CA ALA A 36 33.94 15.88 8.32
C ALA A 36 33.06 14.89 7.55
N PRO A 37 33.29 13.56 7.68
CA PRO A 37 32.44 12.58 7.02
C PRO A 37 30.99 12.88 7.42
N ALA A 38 30.15 13.13 6.42
CA ALA A 38 28.74 13.42 6.65
C ALA A 38 28.15 12.20 7.36
N GLU A 39 27.63 12.41 8.59
CA GLU A 39 26.92 11.36 9.30
C GLU A 39 25.76 10.89 8.40
N PRO A 40 25.65 9.58 8.11
CA PRO A 40 24.54 9.10 7.31
C PRO A 40 23.22 9.49 8.02
N PRO A 41 22.23 10.01 7.29
CA PRO A 41 20.94 10.36 7.88
C PRO A 41 20.36 9.10 8.53
N GLY A 42 19.90 9.22 9.77
CA GLY A 42 19.25 8.08 10.43
C GLY A 42 17.91 7.77 9.78
N ALA A 43 17.63 6.49 9.56
CA ALA A 43 16.27 6.06 9.22
C ALA A 43 15.32 6.25 10.41
N PHE A 44 14.04 6.38 10.11
CA PHE A 44 12.98 6.27 11.09
C PHE A 44 11.80 5.47 10.54
N THR A 45 11.13 4.77 11.44
CA THR A 45 9.76 4.28 11.26
C THR A 45 8.93 4.80 12.42
N LEU A 46 7.84 5.50 12.12
CA LEU A 46 6.93 6.07 13.11
C LEU A 46 5.52 5.58 12.83
N ILE A 47 4.88 5.00 13.86
CA ILE A 47 3.48 4.57 13.83
C ILE A 47 2.77 5.22 15.01
N GLY A 48 1.58 5.76 14.76
CA GLY A 48 0.71 6.26 15.80
C GLY A 48 -0.45 7.09 15.24
N HIS A 49 -1.27 7.62 16.14
CA HIS A 49 -2.32 8.55 15.75
C HIS A 49 -1.76 9.83 15.14
N ILE A 50 -2.46 10.34 14.15
CA ILE A 50 -2.21 11.66 13.58
C ILE A 50 -2.61 12.69 14.64
N GLU A 51 -1.65 13.38 15.24
CA GLU A 51 -1.92 14.42 16.24
C GLU A 51 -2.31 15.73 15.56
N ARG A 52 -1.58 16.08 14.50
CA ARG A 52 -1.80 17.26 13.67
C ARG A 52 -1.47 16.94 12.23
N PHE A 53 -2.25 17.48 11.29
CA PHE A 53 -1.99 17.34 9.86
C PHE A 53 -2.25 18.69 9.20
N THR A 54 -1.26 19.27 8.52
CA THR A 54 -1.39 20.55 7.83
C THR A 54 -0.83 20.46 6.43
N LEU A 55 -1.44 21.21 5.52
CA LEU A 55 -1.04 21.27 4.12
C LEU A 55 -0.31 22.58 3.81
N ASP A 56 0.79 22.52 3.07
CA ASP A 56 1.60 23.70 2.76
C ASP A 56 0.93 24.61 1.70
N ARG A 57 0.33 24.03 0.66
CA ARG A 57 -0.32 24.76 -0.45
C ARG A 57 -1.69 24.15 -0.81
N PRO A 58 -2.76 24.56 -0.12
CA PRO A 58 -4.12 24.13 -0.44
C PRO A 58 -4.49 24.38 -1.90
N GLY A 59 -5.15 23.40 -2.51
CA GLY A 59 -5.53 23.40 -3.92
C GLY A 59 -4.47 22.87 -4.89
N LEU A 60 -3.21 22.77 -4.47
CA LEU A 60 -2.17 22.10 -5.26
C LEU A 60 -2.20 20.59 -4.96
N ARG A 61 -2.60 19.78 -5.96
CA ARG A 61 -2.75 18.32 -5.81
C ARG A 61 -1.49 17.60 -5.33
N THR A 62 -0.30 18.12 -5.66
CA THR A 62 0.99 17.55 -5.26
C THR A 62 1.63 18.30 -4.09
N SER A 63 0.85 19.08 -3.32
CA SER A 63 1.36 19.85 -2.18
C SER A 63 2.06 18.96 -1.16
N ALA A 64 3.15 19.48 -0.61
CA ALA A 64 3.76 18.97 0.62
C ALA A 64 2.81 19.17 1.81
N ALA A 65 3.05 18.41 2.87
CA ALA A 65 2.29 18.49 4.11
C ALA A 65 3.19 18.21 5.32
N ARG A 66 2.70 18.55 6.52
CA ARG A 66 3.34 18.24 7.79
C ARG A 66 2.39 17.44 8.65
N VAL A 67 2.91 16.37 9.23
CA VAL A 67 2.16 15.51 10.13
C VAL A 67 2.90 15.39 11.45
N THR A 68 2.20 15.53 12.57
CA THR A 68 2.76 15.28 13.90
C THR A 68 2.28 13.93 14.39
N VAL A 69 3.22 13.08 14.77
CA VAL A 69 2.97 11.73 15.28
C VAL A 69 3.86 11.52 16.50
N ARG A 70 3.26 11.24 17.67
CA ARG A 70 3.98 11.08 18.94
C ARG A 70 4.84 12.30 19.29
N GLY A 71 4.34 13.50 19.02
CA GLY A 71 5.04 14.77 19.21
C GLY A 71 6.15 15.07 18.19
N ILE A 72 6.44 14.18 17.24
CA ILE A 72 7.47 14.38 16.21
C ILE A 72 6.80 14.92 14.95
N GLU A 73 7.23 16.10 14.49
CA GLU A 73 6.82 16.63 13.19
C GLU A 73 7.62 15.96 12.07
N VAL A 74 6.89 15.35 11.13
CA VAL A 74 7.42 14.73 9.92
C VAL A 74 6.94 15.52 8.71
N LEU A 75 7.87 15.84 7.82
CA LEU A 75 7.57 16.41 6.51
C LEU A 75 7.16 15.29 5.56
N LEU A 76 5.98 15.44 4.97
CA LEU A 76 5.53 14.71 3.79
C LEU A 76 5.91 15.56 2.56
N PRO A 77 6.91 15.15 1.76
CA PRO A 77 7.36 15.93 0.61
C PRO A 77 6.24 16.20 -0.40
N ALA A 78 6.42 17.23 -1.21
CA ALA A 78 5.60 17.39 -2.41
C ALA A 78 5.75 16.15 -3.30
N ASN A 79 4.66 15.80 -4.00
CA ASN A 79 4.51 14.58 -4.80
C ASN A 79 4.48 13.26 -3.99
N LEU A 80 4.56 13.28 -2.64
CA LEU A 80 4.39 12.05 -1.87
C LEU A 80 2.96 11.52 -2.02
N ILE A 81 2.88 10.24 -2.33
CA ILE A 81 1.63 9.50 -2.46
C ILE A 81 1.45 8.64 -1.23
N ILE A 82 0.28 8.76 -0.61
CA ILE A 82 -0.09 8.11 0.63
C ILE A 82 -0.92 6.87 0.27
N THR A 83 -0.49 5.72 0.77
CA THR A 83 -1.24 4.48 0.64
C THR A 83 -2.41 4.50 1.61
N MET A 84 -3.61 4.34 1.07
CA MET A 84 -4.87 4.14 1.79
C MET A 84 -5.27 2.67 1.67
N PRO A 85 -6.23 2.16 2.46
CA PRO A 85 -6.56 0.75 2.42
C PRO A 85 -7.06 0.21 1.07
N GLY A 86 -7.68 1.06 0.24
CA GLY A 86 -8.20 0.64 -1.08
C GLY A 86 -7.55 1.33 -2.28
N GLY A 87 -6.41 2.00 -2.09
CA GLY A 87 -5.75 2.75 -3.17
C GLY A 87 -4.86 3.90 -2.68
N TYR A 88 -4.70 4.92 -3.50
CA TYR A 88 -3.76 6.03 -3.23
C TYR A 88 -4.44 7.38 -3.15
N LEU A 89 -3.90 8.25 -2.30
CA LEU A 89 -4.26 9.67 -2.22
C LEU A 89 -3.03 10.54 -2.03
N SER A 90 -3.07 11.76 -2.54
CA SER A 90 -2.14 12.82 -2.13
C SER A 90 -2.60 13.48 -0.84
N ALA A 91 -1.70 14.23 -0.20
CA ALA A 91 -2.05 15.01 0.99
C ALA A 91 -3.21 15.99 0.73
N GLU A 92 -3.21 16.73 -0.39
CA GLU A 92 -4.31 17.66 -0.74
C GLU A 92 -5.67 16.95 -0.85
N GLN A 93 -5.70 15.73 -1.38
CA GLN A 93 -6.95 14.99 -1.52
C GLN A 93 -7.55 14.56 -0.18
N LEU A 94 -6.70 14.26 0.81
CA LEU A 94 -7.16 13.94 2.17
C LEU A 94 -7.88 15.11 2.83
N PHE A 95 -7.54 16.36 2.47
CA PHE A 95 -8.15 17.58 2.97
C PHE A 95 -9.48 17.95 2.28
N ARG A 96 -9.88 17.23 1.22
CA ARG A 96 -11.21 17.39 0.58
C ARG A 96 -12.34 16.72 1.36
N GLY A 97 -12.01 16.14 2.52
CA GLY A 97 -12.96 15.48 3.40
C GLY A 97 -13.42 14.13 2.88
N ARG A 98 -14.49 13.64 3.51
CA ARG A 98 -14.95 12.24 3.39
C ARG A 98 -15.55 11.87 2.04
N ASP A 99 -16.05 12.84 1.28
CA ASP A 99 -16.76 12.61 0.02
C ASP A 99 -16.00 13.13 -1.21
N PHE A 100 -14.81 13.72 -0.98
CA PHE A 100 -13.99 14.41 -1.98
C PHE A 100 -14.69 15.58 -2.71
N ARG A 101 -15.88 16.01 -2.27
CA ARG A 101 -16.66 17.07 -2.94
C ARG A 101 -16.42 18.44 -2.34
N SER A 102 -15.97 18.49 -1.09
CA SER A 102 -15.66 19.74 -0.43
C SER A 102 -14.34 20.30 -1.00
N PRO A 103 -14.22 21.64 -1.18
CA PRO A 103 -12.91 22.27 -1.30
C PRO A 103 -12.03 21.79 -0.15
N SER A 104 -10.71 21.77 -0.34
CA SER A 104 -9.84 21.51 0.79
C SER A 104 -10.20 22.49 1.92
N THR A 105 -10.38 21.97 3.13
CA THR A 105 -10.77 22.78 4.30
C THR A 105 -9.59 23.03 5.24
N PRO A 106 -8.49 23.70 4.84
CA PRO A 106 -7.45 24.11 5.77
C PRO A 106 -8.06 24.87 6.95
N PRO A 107 -7.64 24.59 8.19
CA PRO A 107 -6.49 23.77 8.56
C PRO A 107 -6.78 22.28 8.83
N ARG A 108 -7.96 21.75 8.47
CA ARG A 108 -8.45 20.46 8.97
C ARG A 108 -8.54 19.39 7.90
N SER A 109 -7.95 18.24 8.19
CA SER A 109 -8.07 17.03 7.38
C SER A 109 -9.31 16.19 7.77
N GLY A 110 -9.79 16.34 9.00
CA GLY A 110 -10.76 15.43 9.60
C GLY A 110 -10.19 14.04 9.93
N LEU A 111 -8.85 13.93 10.00
CA LEU A 111 -8.12 12.70 10.32
C LEU A 111 -7.24 12.85 11.57
N ALA A 112 -6.94 14.09 11.99
CA ALA A 112 -6.05 14.37 13.10
C ALA A 112 -6.80 14.55 14.43
N LEU A 113 -6.14 14.27 15.56
CA LEU A 113 -6.66 14.58 16.90
C LEU A 113 -6.94 16.08 17.05
N ALA A 114 -6.08 16.95 16.50
CA ALA A 114 -6.27 18.40 16.50
C ALA A 114 -7.44 18.88 15.64
N ASP A 115 -8.04 18.02 14.81
CA ASP A 115 -9.24 18.36 14.04
C ASP A 115 -10.51 18.29 14.90
N LEU A 116 -10.46 17.60 16.05
CA LEU A 116 -11.58 17.44 16.98
C LEU A 116 -11.79 18.72 17.80
N ARG A 117 -13.03 19.23 17.84
CA ARG A 117 -13.46 20.27 18.81
C ARG A 117 -14.43 19.68 19.82
N ASP A 118 -14.55 20.31 20.99
CA ASP A 118 -15.56 19.96 22.00
C ASP A 118 -17.00 19.97 21.45
N ALA A 119 -17.32 20.94 20.58
CA ALA A 119 -18.62 21.01 19.89
C ALA A 119 -18.82 19.88 18.86
N ASP A 120 -17.74 19.27 18.38
CA ASP A 120 -17.78 18.12 17.48
C ASP A 120 -17.81 16.79 18.28
N LEU A 121 -17.43 16.75 19.57
CA LEU A 121 -17.50 15.54 20.42
C LEU A 121 -18.94 15.04 20.64
N ALA A 122 -19.90 15.95 20.68
CA ALA A 122 -21.32 15.63 20.71
C ALA A 122 -21.79 15.32 19.29
N CYS A 123 -22.18 14.07 19.01
CA CYS A 123 -22.81 13.78 17.71
C CYS A 123 -24.17 14.49 17.66
N PRO A 124 -24.34 15.54 16.82
CA PRO A 124 -25.49 16.42 16.94
C PRO A 124 -26.76 15.76 16.39
N PRO A 125 -27.82 15.61 17.19
CA PRO A 125 -29.14 15.26 16.67
C PRO A 125 -29.82 16.52 16.08
N PRO A 126 -30.55 16.42 14.94
CA PRO A 126 -30.67 15.26 14.08
C PRO A 126 -29.53 15.19 13.04
N LEU A 127 -29.05 13.97 12.79
CA LEU A 127 -28.11 13.64 11.69
C LEU A 127 -28.65 13.93 10.29
N ALA A 128 -29.88 14.44 10.19
CA ALA A 128 -30.55 14.83 8.95
C ALA A 128 -30.08 16.20 8.41
N ALA A 129 -29.34 16.99 9.19
CA ALA A 129 -28.77 18.23 8.68
C ALA A 129 -27.58 17.92 7.75
N PRO A 130 -27.62 18.31 6.46
CA PRO A 130 -26.49 18.15 5.56
C PRO A 130 -25.25 18.84 6.16
N GLY A 131 -24.18 18.09 6.40
CA GLY A 131 -22.87 18.63 6.79
C GLY A 131 -22.50 18.57 8.29
N ARG A 132 -23.38 18.11 9.20
CA ARG A 132 -23.01 17.83 10.60
C ARG A 132 -22.94 16.33 10.85
N ARG A 133 -21.77 15.83 11.27
CA ARG A 133 -21.49 14.39 11.42
C ARG A 133 -20.79 14.10 12.73
N CYS A 134 -20.96 12.89 13.22
CA CYS A 134 -20.28 12.45 14.43
C CYS A 134 -18.75 12.59 14.26
N PRO A 135 -18.04 12.96 15.33
CA PRO A 135 -16.59 12.95 15.36
C PRO A 135 -16.14 11.49 15.24
N LEU A 136 -15.08 11.25 14.48
CA LEU A 136 -14.49 9.94 14.36
C LEU A 136 -13.17 9.89 15.11
N PRO A 137 -12.72 8.70 15.56
CA PRO A 137 -11.38 8.55 16.08
C PRO A 137 -10.36 9.05 15.06
N ALA A 138 -9.30 9.69 15.54
CA ALA A 138 -8.19 10.08 14.66
C ALA A 138 -7.64 8.85 13.93
N ALA A 139 -7.24 9.06 12.68
CA ALA A 139 -6.57 8.04 11.91
C ALA A 139 -5.18 7.76 12.47
N GLU A 140 -4.65 6.59 12.16
CA GLU A 140 -3.26 6.24 12.39
C GLU A 140 -2.48 6.39 11.09
N ILE A 141 -1.20 6.72 11.23
CA ILE A 141 -0.28 6.81 10.11
C ILE A 141 0.99 6.04 10.42
N GLU A 142 1.46 5.27 9.45
CA GLU A 142 2.78 4.68 9.40
C GLU A 142 3.64 5.51 8.44
N LEU A 143 4.81 5.94 8.93
CA LEU A 143 5.77 6.74 8.19
C LEU A 143 7.12 6.06 8.20
N THR A 144 7.70 5.86 7.03
CA THR A 144 9.10 5.43 6.89
C THR A 144 9.86 6.51 6.14
N GLY A 145 11.02 6.90 6.66
CA GLY A 145 11.78 8.02 6.13
C GLY A 145 13.20 8.08 6.66
N ASN A 146 13.90 9.16 6.30
CA ASN A 146 15.25 9.48 6.76
C ASN A 146 15.27 10.87 7.42
N ILE A 147 16.20 11.07 8.35
CA ILE A 147 16.45 12.36 9.01
C ILE A 147 17.47 13.15 8.19
N VAL A 148 16.99 14.02 7.30
CA VAL A 148 17.82 14.78 6.37
C VAL A 148 17.99 16.21 6.90
N GLY A 149 19.23 16.62 7.17
CA GLY A 149 19.51 17.96 7.71
C GLY A 149 18.79 18.26 9.04
N GLY A 150 18.67 17.23 9.90
CA GLY A 150 17.96 17.32 11.18
C GLY A 150 16.43 17.33 11.09
N ARG A 151 15.86 17.09 9.89
CA ARG A 151 14.40 17.05 9.68
C ARG A 151 13.95 15.63 9.31
N TYR A 152 12.85 15.19 9.90
CA TYR A 152 12.21 13.93 9.52
C TYR A 152 11.52 14.10 8.16
N VAL A 153 12.01 13.41 7.13
CA VAL A 153 11.45 13.46 5.77
C VAL A 153 10.97 12.06 5.39
N ALA A 154 9.67 11.91 5.17
CA ALA A 154 9.07 10.63 4.78
C ALA A 154 9.31 10.31 3.30
N GLY A 155 9.58 9.03 3.01
CA GLY A 155 9.55 8.49 1.64
C GLY A 155 8.35 7.55 1.40
N ILE A 156 7.78 7.02 2.48
CA ILE A 156 6.59 6.17 2.46
C ILE A 156 5.64 6.67 3.55
N ALA A 157 4.34 6.72 3.23
CA ALA A 157 3.28 7.02 4.18
C ALA A 157 2.09 6.10 3.93
N ARG A 158 1.56 5.47 4.98
CA ARG A 158 0.33 4.67 4.95
C ARG A 158 -0.63 5.18 6.01
N ILE A 159 -1.88 5.45 5.64
CA ILE A 159 -2.91 5.86 6.60
C ILE A 159 -3.95 4.75 6.74
N SER A 160 -4.25 4.39 7.97
CA SER A 160 -5.31 3.46 8.36
C SER A 160 -6.01 3.99 9.61
N GLN A 161 -6.96 3.26 10.18
CA GLN A 161 -7.53 3.61 11.49
C GLN A 161 -7.52 2.34 12.33
N GLY A 162 -6.55 2.23 13.23
CA GLY A 162 -6.30 0.99 13.96
C GLY A 162 -5.53 0.00 13.08
N ALA A 163 -4.22 -0.14 13.29
CA ALA A 163 -3.36 -1.13 12.61
C ALA A 163 -3.93 -2.57 12.69
N LEU A 164 -4.88 -2.82 13.59
CA LEU A 164 -5.59 -4.08 13.78
C LEU A 164 -7.09 -3.89 14.03
N HIS A 165 -7.81 -2.97 13.36
CA HIS A 165 -9.29 -3.02 13.30
C HIS A 165 -9.79 -4.21 12.46
N ILE A 166 -9.16 -5.34 12.71
CA ILE A 166 -9.45 -6.66 12.20
C ILE A 166 -10.37 -7.31 13.22
N GLY A 167 -11.43 -7.93 12.73
CA GLY A 167 -12.24 -8.81 13.55
C GLY A 167 -12.56 -10.07 12.78
N ALA A 168 -13.03 -11.07 13.51
CA ALA A 168 -13.46 -12.31 12.92
C ALA A 168 -14.65 -12.89 13.69
N GLY A 169 -15.46 -13.68 13.00
CA GLY A 169 -16.58 -14.37 13.61
C GLY A 169 -17.61 -14.81 12.59
N PHE A 170 -18.74 -15.30 13.10
CA PHE A 170 -19.85 -15.76 12.30
C PHE A 170 -20.82 -14.61 12.01
N VAL A 171 -21.27 -14.51 10.76
CA VAL A 171 -22.36 -13.64 10.36
C VAL A 171 -23.62 -14.06 11.13
N ARG A 172 -24.13 -13.17 11.98
CA ARG A 172 -25.31 -13.41 12.83
C ARG A 172 -26.61 -12.92 12.22
N GLY A 173 -26.52 -11.91 11.36
CA GLY A 173 -27.67 -11.25 10.75
C GLY A 173 -27.23 -10.36 9.60
N ILE A 174 -28.08 -10.26 8.58
CA ILE A 174 -27.91 -9.38 7.43
C ILE A 174 -29.19 -8.55 7.32
N GLU A 175 -29.06 -7.24 7.41
CA GLU A 175 -30.17 -6.30 7.26
C GLU A 175 -30.39 -6.02 5.76
N ALA A 176 -31.49 -6.56 5.23
CA ALA A 176 -31.81 -6.43 3.82
C ALA A 176 -31.95 -4.96 3.39
N GLY A 177 -31.29 -4.58 2.30
CA GLY A 177 -31.38 -3.25 1.68
C GLY A 177 -30.58 -2.13 2.37
N SER A 178 -30.23 -2.25 3.66
CA SER A 178 -29.41 -1.24 4.34
C SER A 178 -27.90 -1.44 4.11
N GLY A 179 -27.49 -2.68 3.82
CA GLY A 179 -26.09 -3.08 3.70
C GLY A 179 -25.39 -3.30 5.05
N PHE A 180 -26.13 -3.18 6.17
CA PHE A 180 -25.61 -3.53 7.49
C PHE A 180 -25.71 -5.03 7.73
N PHE A 181 -24.74 -5.57 8.44
CA PHE A 181 -24.75 -6.94 8.94
C PHE A 181 -24.00 -7.01 10.26
N THR A 182 -24.14 -8.13 10.97
CA THR A 182 -23.56 -8.30 12.30
C THR A 182 -22.69 -9.55 12.36
N VAL A 183 -21.53 -9.46 13.02
CA VAL A 183 -20.57 -10.56 13.19
C VAL A 183 -20.28 -10.77 14.67
N GLY A 184 -20.19 -12.03 15.11
CA GLY A 184 -19.90 -12.40 16.50
C GLY A 184 -19.62 -13.89 16.66
N ALA A 185 -19.64 -14.37 17.91
CA ALA A 185 -19.42 -15.79 18.21
C ALA A 185 -20.53 -16.71 17.66
N ASP A 186 -20.26 -18.02 17.55
CA ASP A 186 -21.26 -19.04 17.17
C ASP A 186 -22.20 -19.42 18.32
N ALA A 187 -22.67 -18.44 19.09
CA ALA A 187 -23.58 -18.65 20.21
C ALA A 187 -24.94 -18.02 19.89
N ALA A 188 -26.04 -18.71 20.23
CA ALA A 188 -27.41 -18.22 19.97
C ALA A 188 -27.68 -16.81 20.52
N SER A 189 -26.97 -16.41 21.59
CA SER A 189 -26.96 -15.07 22.15
C SER A 189 -25.50 -14.64 22.41
N GLY A 190 -25.22 -13.35 22.24
CA GLY A 190 -23.89 -12.79 22.46
C GLY A 190 -23.74 -11.41 21.80
N PRO A 191 -22.74 -10.62 22.23
CA PRO A 191 -22.47 -9.34 21.59
C PRO A 191 -22.04 -9.56 20.14
N THR A 192 -22.48 -8.65 19.27
CA THR A 192 -22.09 -8.64 17.86
C THR A 192 -21.49 -7.28 17.49
N ALA A 193 -20.45 -7.28 16.67
CA ALA A 193 -20.05 -6.09 15.95
C ALA A 193 -21.10 -5.78 14.88
N ARG A 194 -21.36 -4.49 14.64
CA ARG A 194 -22.18 -4.00 13.52
C ARG A 194 -21.24 -3.52 12.42
N LEU A 195 -21.48 -3.97 11.20
CA LEU A 195 -20.58 -3.80 10.08
C LEU A 195 -21.34 -3.32 8.85
N ARG A 196 -20.64 -2.62 7.98
CA ARG A 196 -21.11 -2.22 6.66
C ARG A 196 -19.94 -2.18 5.69
N LEU A 197 -20.12 -2.63 4.46
CA LEU A 197 -19.13 -2.44 3.41
C LEU A 197 -18.96 -0.95 3.07
N ASN A 198 -17.72 -0.47 3.02
CA ASN A 198 -17.37 0.87 2.53
C ASN A 198 -17.32 0.87 1.00
N ASP A 199 -18.48 0.60 0.41
CA ASP A 199 -18.67 0.36 -1.01
C ASP A 199 -19.47 1.50 -1.65
N PRO A 200 -18.89 2.69 -1.86
CA PRO A 200 -19.63 3.85 -2.36
C PRO A 200 -20.24 3.63 -3.75
N GLU A 201 -19.79 2.59 -4.46
CA GLU A 201 -20.23 2.21 -5.80
C GLU A 201 -21.26 1.06 -5.78
N GLY A 202 -21.35 0.30 -4.68
CA GLY A 202 -22.31 -0.78 -4.49
C GLY A 202 -21.99 -2.03 -5.32
N ILE A 203 -20.71 -2.31 -5.54
CA ILE A 203 -20.19 -3.48 -6.27
C ILE A 203 -20.54 -4.79 -5.56
N TYR A 204 -20.40 -4.82 -4.24
CA TYR A 204 -20.52 -6.02 -3.40
C TYR A 204 -21.77 -6.04 -2.53
N GLY A 205 -22.65 -5.04 -2.62
CA GLY A 205 -23.87 -5.01 -1.84
C GLY A 205 -24.63 -3.70 -1.96
N PRO A 206 -25.65 -3.47 -1.11
CA PRO A 206 -26.44 -2.24 -1.13
C PRO A 206 -25.56 -1.00 -1.00
N ARG A 207 -25.73 -0.06 -1.94
CA ARG A 207 -24.96 1.18 -1.98
C ARG A 207 -25.22 2.02 -0.71
N PRO A 208 -24.17 2.50 -0.01
CA PRO A 208 -24.36 3.46 1.06
C PRO A 208 -25.03 4.75 0.60
N PRO A 209 -25.85 5.41 1.44
CA PRO A 209 -26.36 6.74 1.13
C PRO A 209 -25.20 7.72 0.95
N ALA A 210 -25.46 8.87 0.33
CA ALA A 210 -24.42 9.87 0.07
C ALA A 210 -23.70 10.29 1.37
N GLY A 211 -22.39 10.05 1.41
CA GLY A 211 -21.57 10.22 2.60
C GLY A 211 -21.98 9.34 3.79
N GLY A 212 -22.67 8.22 3.59
CA GLY A 212 -22.90 7.25 4.67
C GLY A 212 -21.62 6.55 5.16
N VAL A 213 -20.51 6.77 4.46
CA VAL A 213 -19.19 6.17 4.68
C VAL A 213 -18.08 7.19 4.32
N ASP A 214 -16.83 6.93 4.71
CA ASP A 214 -15.66 7.73 4.33
C ASP A 214 -15.03 7.20 3.04
N MET A 215 -15.10 7.96 1.94
CA MET A 215 -14.58 7.52 0.66
C MET A 215 -13.05 7.41 0.63
N ARG A 216 -12.33 8.04 1.57
CA ARG A 216 -10.87 7.93 1.70
C ARG A 216 -10.40 6.55 2.15
N PHE A 217 -11.33 5.75 2.68
CA PHE A 217 -11.10 4.39 3.15
C PHE A 217 -12.07 3.41 2.46
N ALA A 218 -12.50 3.74 1.23
CA ALA A 218 -13.36 2.87 0.44
C ALA A 218 -12.63 1.57 0.07
N LEU A 219 -13.41 0.53 -0.21
CA LEU A 219 -12.94 -0.69 -0.86
C LEU A 219 -12.18 -0.35 -2.14
N ASP A 220 -11.14 -1.13 -2.44
CA ASP A 220 -10.48 -1.09 -3.74
C ASP A 220 -11.42 -1.70 -4.80
N PRO A 221 -11.90 -0.91 -5.78
CA PRO A 221 -12.80 -1.39 -6.80
C PRO A 221 -12.06 -1.94 -8.03
N GLY A 222 -10.72 -1.83 -8.09
CA GLY A 222 -9.87 -2.48 -9.10
C GLY A 222 -9.37 -3.86 -8.66
N ASN A 223 -9.50 -4.17 -7.37
CA ASN A 223 -9.24 -5.48 -6.79
C ASN A 223 -10.54 -6.12 -6.27
N ALA A 224 -10.47 -7.37 -5.80
CA ALA A 224 -11.59 -8.06 -5.17
C ALA A 224 -11.45 -8.10 -3.64
N PRO A 225 -11.55 -6.97 -2.90
CA PRO A 225 -11.31 -6.93 -1.44
C PRO A 225 -12.42 -7.58 -0.61
N VAL A 226 -13.52 -7.97 -1.24
CA VAL A 226 -14.62 -8.74 -0.64
C VAL A 226 -14.69 -10.08 -1.34
N HIS A 227 -14.07 -11.10 -0.75
CA HIS A 227 -13.85 -12.38 -1.40
C HIS A 227 -13.95 -13.56 -0.44
N ALA A 228 -14.10 -14.76 -1.00
CA ALA A 228 -13.85 -16.01 -0.33
C ALA A 228 -12.35 -16.24 -0.21
N ARG A 229 -11.91 -17.15 0.66
CA ARG A 229 -10.48 -17.48 0.86
C ARG A 229 -9.72 -17.87 -0.42
N THR A 230 -10.45 -18.35 -1.43
CA THR A 230 -9.92 -18.69 -2.76
C THR A 230 -9.72 -17.48 -3.69
N GLY A 231 -10.15 -16.28 -3.29
CA GLY A 231 -10.20 -15.07 -4.12
C GLY A 231 -11.51 -14.87 -4.88
N PHE A 232 -12.43 -15.86 -4.88
CA PHE A 232 -13.74 -15.72 -5.55
C PHE A 232 -14.58 -14.62 -4.90
N PRO A 233 -15.17 -13.67 -5.64
CA PRO A 233 -15.85 -12.52 -5.06
C PRO A 233 -17.11 -12.93 -4.29
N VAL A 234 -17.34 -12.31 -3.13
CA VAL A 234 -18.56 -12.49 -2.33
C VAL A 234 -19.31 -11.18 -2.17
N CYS A 235 -20.58 -11.25 -1.80
CA CYS A 235 -21.44 -10.08 -1.75
C CYS A 235 -22.48 -10.16 -0.62
N LEU A 236 -23.02 -9.01 -0.23
CA LEU A 236 -24.23 -8.89 0.56
C LEU A 236 -25.45 -8.87 -0.37
N PRO A 237 -26.49 -9.67 -0.10
CA PRO A 237 -27.73 -9.64 -0.87
C PRO A 237 -28.35 -8.23 -0.90
N ASP A 238 -28.72 -7.78 -2.10
CA ASP A 238 -29.41 -6.51 -2.33
C ASP A 238 -30.79 -6.76 -2.97
N PRO A 239 -31.90 -6.64 -2.21
CA PRO A 239 -33.25 -6.83 -2.75
C PRO A 239 -33.60 -5.87 -3.89
N ALA A 240 -32.97 -4.69 -3.95
CA ALA A 240 -33.19 -3.73 -5.04
C ALA A 240 -32.44 -4.12 -6.32
N ARG A 241 -31.41 -4.97 -6.21
CA ARG A 241 -30.57 -5.44 -7.31
C ARG A 241 -30.27 -6.94 -7.19
N PRO A 242 -31.29 -7.82 -7.22
CA PRO A 242 -31.12 -9.25 -6.94
C PRO A 242 -30.21 -9.97 -7.93
N GLY A 243 -30.03 -9.43 -9.15
CA GLY A 243 -29.13 -9.97 -10.16
C GLY A 243 -27.64 -9.73 -9.91
N VAL A 244 -27.27 -8.79 -9.04
CA VAL A 244 -25.85 -8.46 -8.72
C VAL A 244 -25.27 -9.47 -7.73
N CYS A 245 -26.09 -10.02 -6.85
CA CYS A 245 -25.69 -10.98 -5.81
C CYS A 245 -26.63 -12.20 -5.81
N PRO A 246 -26.54 -13.07 -6.84
CA PRO A 246 -27.55 -14.10 -7.08
C PRO A 246 -27.51 -15.22 -6.04
N ALA A 247 -28.67 -15.57 -5.50
CA ALA A 247 -28.82 -16.68 -4.54
C ALA A 247 -28.34 -18.04 -5.11
N SER A 248 -28.40 -18.21 -6.43
CA SER A 248 -27.96 -19.43 -7.13
C SER A 248 -26.47 -19.69 -7.03
N ASN A 249 -25.65 -18.67 -6.70
CA ASN A 249 -24.21 -18.85 -6.52
C ASN A 249 -23.84 -19.49 -5.18
N ARG A 250 -24.83 -20.00 -4.41
CA ARG A 250 -24.64 -20.73 -3.14
C ARG A 250 -25.72 -21.83 -3.02
N ALA A 251 -25.33 -23.05 -2.63
CA ALA A 251 -26.28 -24.16 -2.46
C ALA A 251 -27.36 -23.85 -1.40
N THR A 252 -28.63 -24.14 -1.66
CA THR A 252 -29.73 -23.87 -0.71
C THR A 252 -29.77 -24.86 0.46
N ASP A 253 -29.39 -26.11 0.22
CA ASP A 253 -29.32 -27.16 1.23
C ASP A 253 -28.06 -27.02 2.08
N ARG A 254 -28.24 -26.81 3.39
CA ARG A 254 -27.14 -26.65 4.36
C ARG A 254 -26.38 -27.95 4.64
N THR A 255 -26.98 -29.09 4.32
CA THR A 255 -26.40 -30.41 4.53
C THR A 255 -25.63 -30.92 3.31
N ALA A 256 -25.76 -30.25 2.17
CA ALA A 256 -25.09 -30.64 0.94
C ALA A 256 -23.57 -30.46 1.03
N ALA A 257 -22.83 -31.39 0.42
CA ALA A 257 -21.37 -31.35 0.37
C ALA A 257 -20.83 -30.04 -0.26
N ASN A 258 -21.60 -29.41 -1.16
CA ASN A 258 -21.27 -28.14 -1.81
C ASN A 258 -21.73 -26.89 -1.02
N TYR A 259 -22.14 -27.00 0.25
CA TYR A 259 -22.70 -25.86 0.98
C TYR A 259 -21.67 -24.75 1.24
N ARG A 260 -20.41 -25.07 1.55
CA ARG A 260 -19.33 -24.09 1.81
C ARG A 260 -18.10 -24.26 0.92
N ARG A 261 -17.99 -25.40 0.24
CA ARG A 261 -16.83 -25.77 -0.56
C ARG A 261 -17.27 -26.45 -1.86
N TYR A 262 -17.01 -25.81 -3.01
CA TYR A 262 -17.55 -26.25 -4.30
C TYR A 262 -16.85 -25.58 -5.48
N THR A 263 -17.10 -26.11 -6.67
CA THR A 263 -16.68 -25.48 -7.93
C THR A 263 -17.87 -24.76 -8.60
N CYS A 264 -17.69 -23.48 -8.90
CA CYS A 264 -18.61 -22.67 -9.68
C CYS A 264 -18.24 -22.77 -11.16
N GLY A 265 -18.98 -23.60 -11.90
CA GLY A 265 -18.73 -23.87 -13.31
C GLY A 265 -19.06 -25.33 -13.66
N PRO A 266 -18.88 -25.73 -14.93
CA PRO A 266 -19.34 -27.04 -15.42
C PRO A 266 -18.47 -28.23 -14.97
N VAL A 267 -17.21 -27.99 -14.61
CA VAL A 267 -16.23 -29.04 -14.30
C VAL A 267 -15.70 -28.83 -12.87
N ALA A 268 -15.71 -29.89 -12.06
CA ALA A 268 -15.17 -29.85 -10.69
C ALA A 268 -13.64 -29.72 -10.71
N VAL A 269 -13.07 -28.92 -9.81
CA VAL A 269 -11.61 -28.88 -9.61
C VAL A 269 -11.08 -30.18 -8.98
N SER A 270 -11.87 -30.79 -8.08
CA SER A 270 -11.61 -32.12 -7.54
C SER A 270 -12.92 -32.74 -7.02
N PRO A 271 -12.94 -34.06 -6.71
CA PRO A 271 -14.09 -34.69 -6.07
C PRO A 271 -14.51 -34.07 -4.72
N ALA A 272 -13.58 -33.44 -4.00
CA ALA A 272 -13.85 -32.78 -2.72
C ALA A 272 -14.48 -31.38 -2.88
N GLU A 273 -14.44 -30.81 -4.09
CA GLU A 273 -15.06 -29.54 -4.46
C GLU A 273 -16.07 -29.77 -5.59
N PRO A 274 -17.18 -30.47 -5.32
CA PRO A 274 -18.16 -30.81 -6.34
C PRO A 274 -18.73 -29.56 -7.02
N VAL A 275 -19.21 -29.73 -8.26
CA VAL A 275 -19.87 -28.65 -9.00
C VAL A 275 -21.13 -28.18 -8.24
N LEU A 276 -21.36 -26.88 -8.24
CA LEU A 276 -22.65 -26.28 -7.89
C LEU A 276 -23.44 -25.98 -9.19
N PRO A 277 -24.49 -26.77 -9.51
CA PRO A 277 -25.29 -26.52 -10.71
C PRO A 277 -25.92 -25.13 -10.69
N GLY A 278 -25.86 -24.43 -11.84
CA GLY A 278 -26.44 -23.09 -11.99
C GLY A 278 -25.62 -21.95 -11.39
N CYS A 279 -24.46 -22.23 -10.79
CA CYS A 279 -23.52 -21.19 -10.36
C CYS A 279 -22.95 -20.44 -11.57
N ARG A 280 -22.90 -19.11 -11.46
CA ARG A 280 -22.40 -18.19 -12.49
C ARG A 280 -21.08 -17.56 -12.03
N PRO A 281 -19.93 -18.00 -12.56
CA PRO A 281 -18.62 -17.61 -12.03
C PRO A 281 -18.28 -16.12 -12.22
N HIS A 282 -18.92 -15.41 -13.14
CA HIS A 282 -18.76 -13.97 -13.35
C HIS A 282 -19.53 -13.11 -12.35
N LEU A 283 -20.33 -13.70 -11.45
CA LEU A 283 -21.10 -13.01 -10.43
C LEU A 283 -20.63 -13.43 -9.03
N PRO A 284 -20.67 -12.51 -8.03
CA PRO A 284 -20.26 -12.84 -6.67
C PRO A 284 -21.23 -13.83 -6.00
N ALA A 285 -20.75 -14.49 -4.96
CA ALA A 285 -21.55 -15.41 -4.15
C ALA A 285 -22.09 -14.72 -2.88
N PRO A 286 -23.38 -14.86 -2.55
CA PRO A 286 -23.95 -14.20 -1.37
C PRO A 286 -23.41 -14.77 -0.05
N LEU A 287 -22.99 -13.86 0.83
CA LEU A 287 -22.80 -14.15 2.26
C LEU A 287 -24.13 -14.53 2.91
N ARG A 288 -24.08 -15.43 3.88
CA ARG A 288 -25.25 -15.91 4.62
C ARG A 288 -24.98 -15.95 6.12
N VAL A 289 -26.06 -15.93 6.89
CA VAL A 289 -26.00 -16.18 8.34
C VAL A 289 -25.35 -17.53 8.59
N GLY A 290 -24.33 -17.54 9.46
CA GLY A 290 -23.50 -18.68 9.80
C GLY A 290 -22.21 -18.78 8.98
N ASP A 291 -21.96 -17.93 7.99
CA ASP A 291 -20.64 -17.87 7.34
C ASP A 291 -19.62 -17.23 8.29
N TYR A 292 -18.42 -17.80 8.38
CA TYR A 292 -17.33 -17.22 9.14
C TYR A 292 -16.58 -16.23 8.26
N VAL A 293 -16.30 -15.04 8.78
CA VAL A 293 -15.60 -13.99 8.05
C VAL A 293 -14.47 -13.40 8.89
N ASN A 294 -13.38 -13.06 8.23
CA ASN A 294 -12.39 -12.09 8.71
C ASN A 294 -12.70 -10.76 8.03
N TYR A 295 -12.66 -9.66 8.75
CA TYR A 295 -12.95 -8.34 8.20
C TYR A 295 -11.97 -7.31 8.71
N VAL A 296 -11.75 -6.27 7.92
CA VAL A 296 -10.93 -5.12 8.28
C VAL A 296 -11.62 -3.84 7.83
N GLY A 297 -11.54 -2.82 8.67
CA GLY A 297 -12.26 -1.57 8.42
C GLY A 297 -11.87 -0.45 9.35
N MET A 298 -12.66 0.60 9.28
CA MET A 298 -12.52 1.79 10.12
C MET A 298 -13.75 1.91 11.03
N LEU A 299 -13.58 2.45 12.24
CA LEU A 299 -14.70 2.76 13.12
C LEU A 299 -15.41 4.02 12.61
N ASP A 300 -16.72 3.87 12.41
CA ASP A 300 -17.62 4.94 12.00
C ASP A 300 -18.83 4.99 12.93
N LYS A 301 -19.67 6.03 12.83
CA LYS A 301 -20.79 6.24 13.75
C LYS A 301 -22.00 6.83 13.05
N ASP A 302 -23.17 6.28 13.37
CA ASP A 302 -24.46 6.82 12.95
C ASP A 302 -25.44 6.95 14.14
N ALA A 303 -26.72 7.17 13.84
CA ALA A 303 -27.77 7.33 14.84
C ALA A 303 -27.93 6.12 15.79
N ARG A 304 -27.53 4.92 15.35
CA ARG A 304 -27.64 3.67 16.11
C ARG A 304 -26.35 3.34 16.88
N GLY A 305 -25.33 4.21 16.81
CA GLY A 305 -24.06 4.05 17.49
C GLY A 305 -22.91 3.71 16.53
N TYR A 306 -21.87 3.10 17.07
CA TYR A 306 -20.67 2.75 16.31
C TYR A 306 -20.90 1.55 15.40
N PHE A 307 -20.21 1.54 14.26
CA PHE A 307 -20.12 0.40 13.36
C PHE A 307 -18.74 0.37 12.69
N VAL A 308 -18.37 -0.77 12.14
CA VAL A 308 -17.14 -0.90 11.35
C VAL A 308 -17.48 -0.73 9.87
N SER A 309 -16.92 0.30 9.24
CA SER A 309 -16.99 0.57 7.81
C SER A 309 -15.83 -0.17 7.11
N LEU A 310 -16.14 -1.24 6.39
CA LEU A 310 -15.17 -2.23 5.93
C LEU A 310 -14.52 -1.84 4.60
N HIS A 311 -13.19 -1.94 4.56
CA HIS A 311 -12.41 -1.88 3.31
C HIS A 311 -11.81 -3.23 2.91
N GLY A 312 -12.09 -4.29 3.68
CA GLY A 312 -11.77 -5.66 3.30
C GLY A 312 -12.63 -6.67 4.07
N LEU A 313 -12.99 -7.77 3.40
CA LEU A 313 -13.69 -8.89 3.99
C LEU A 313 -13.28 -10.19 3.28
N GLU A 314 -12.83 -11.15 4.07
CA GLU A 314 -12.55 -12.51 3.64
C GLU A 314 -13.59 -13.45 4.27
N ALA A 315 -14.28 -14.23 3.45
CA ALA A 315 -15.14 -15.30 3.91
C ALA A 315 -14.40 -16.63 3.91
N GLU A 316 -14.53 -17.41 4.98
CA GLU A 316 -14.00 -18.77 5.09
C GLU A 316 -14.87 -19.75 4.27
N LEU A 317 -14.88 -19.53 2.96
CA LEU A 317 -15.58 -20.29 1.93
C LEU A 317 -14.55 -20.81 0.91
N GLY A 318 -14.73 -22.04 0.46
CA GLY A 318 -13.90 -22.67 -0.57
C GLY A 318 -14.60 -22.65 -1.92
N ILE A 319 -14.70 -21.49 -2.57
CA ILE A 319 -15.38 -21.35 -3.87
C ILE A 319 -14.34 -21.35 -4.99
N TYR A 320 -14.30 -22.41 -5.77
CA TYR A 320 -13.38 -22.56 -6.90
C TYR A 320 -14.08 -22.28 -8.22
N THR A 321 -13.32 -22.02 -9.28
CA THR A 321 -13.81 -21.93 -10.67
C THR A 321 -13.35 -23.15 -11.44
N SER A 322 -14.08 -23.50 -12.51
CA SER A 322 -13.72 -24.68 -13.30
C SER A 322 -12.30 -24.58 -13.87
N PRO A 323 -11.53 -25.68 -13.85
CA PRO A 323 -10.15 -25.69 -14.33
C PRO A 323 -10.00 -25.18 -15.77
N GLY A 324 -9.12 -24.20 -15.97
CA GLY A 324 -8.75 -23.68 -17.28
C GLY A 324 -9.85 -22.89 -17.99
N VAL A 325 -10.88 -22.45 -17.27
CA VAL A 325 -12.04 -21.70 -17.78
C VAL A 325 -12.10 -20.31 -17.14
N ASP A 326 -12.47 -19.32 -17.94
CA ASP A 326 -12.69 -17.95 -17.48
C ASP A 326 -14.16 -17.68 -17.08
N PRO A 327 -14.39 -16.80 -16.07
CA PRO A 327 -13.40 -16.11 -15.27
C PRO A 327 -12.90 -16.99 -14.11
N ALA A 328 -11.70 -16.67 -13.64
CA ALA A 328 -11.21 -17.07 -12.32
C ALA A 328 -10.66 -15.85 -11.60
N TYR A 329 -10.27 -16.00 -10.35
CA TYR A 329 -9.89 -14.90 -9.47
C TYR A 329 -8.59 -15.21 -8.76
N VAL A 330 -7.83 -14.15 -8.48
CA VAL A 330 -6.60 -14.22 -7.71
C VAL A 330 -6.66 -13.17 -6.61
N PHE A 331 -6.08 -13.49 -5.46
CA PHE A 331 -5.97 -12.62 -4.31
C PHE A 331 -4.55 -12.71 -3.73
N VAL A 332 -4.04 -11.58 -3.25
CA VAL A 332 -2.72 -11.48 -2.63
C VAL A 332 -2.88 -11.21 -1.14
N GLU A 333 -2.44 -12.16 -0.31
CA GLU A 333 -2.38 -12.00 1.14
C GLU A 333 -1.24 -11.04 1.54
N GLU A 334 -0.11 -11.14 0.85
CA GLU A 334 1.12 -10.51 1.28
C GLU A 334 2.07 -10.27 0.08
N ALA A 335 2.65 -9.08 0.03
CA ALA A 335 3.70 -8.71 -0.93
C ALA A 335 4.81 -7.92 -0.20
N LEU A 336 5.97 -8.55 -0.01
CA LEU A 336 7.13 -7.94 0.63
C LEU A 336 8.26 -7.74 -0.38
N GLN A 337 8.99 -6.62 -0.25
CA GLN A 337 10.18 -6.38 -1.06
C GLN A 337 11.32 -5.82 -0.22
N GLY A 338 12.45 -6.52 -0.26
CA GLY A 338 13.72 -6.05 0.25
C GLY A 338 14.37 -5.07 -0.71
N THR A 339 15.03 -4.07 -0.14
CA THR A 339 15.59 -2.96 -0.89
C THR A 339 17.08 -3.19 -1.24
N LEU A 340 17.65 -4.34 -0.87
CA LEU A 340 19.07 -4.71 -0.90
C LEU A 340 19.93 -3.78 -0.05
N GLY A 341 20.08 -2.53 -0.48
CA GLY A 341 20.80 -1.46 0.22
C GLY A 341 22.29 -1.73 0.35
N ALA A 342 23.05 -1.30 -0.66
CA ALA A 342 24.50 -1.40 -0.63
C ALA A 342 25.10 -0.73 0.62
N ARG A 343 26.21 -1.30 1.11
CA ARG A 343 26.94 -0.75 2.25
C ARG A 343 27.30 0.72 2.07
N TYR A 344 26.92 1.55 3.03
CA TYR A 344 27.29 2.96 3.04
C TYR A 344 28.77 3.14 3.33
N ALA A 345 29.47 3.94 2.53
CA ALA A 345 30.84 4.33 2.83
C ALA A 345 30.85 5.28 4.03
N LEU A 346 31.73 5.01 5.00
CA LEU A 346 31.95 5.87 6.17
C LEU A 346 33.14 6.79 5.96
N ASP A 347 34.16 6.25 5.33
CA ASP A 347 35.32 6.96 4.84
C ASP A 347 35.85 6.20 3.60
N ALA A 348 37.03 6.58 3.11
CA ALA A 348 37.64 5.95 1.93
C ALA A 348 37.97 4.45 2.11
N LEU A 349 38.01 3.94 3.33
CA LEU A 349 38.50 2.60 3.69
C LEU A 349 37.46 1.75 4.43
N ASN A 350 36.42 2.35 4.98
CA ASN A 350 35.44 1.69 5.84
C ASN A 350 34.01 1.83 5.29
N THR A 351 33.24 0.76 5.46
CA THR A 351 31.80 0.75 5.15
C THR A 351 30.99 0.43 6.41
N LEU A 352 29.74 0.88 6.42
CA LEU A 352 28.75 0.54 7.43
C LEU A 352 28.55 -0.98 7.47
N PRO A 353 28.74 -1.62 8.63
CA PRO A 353 28.39 -3.02 8.80
C PRO A 353 26.87 -3.19 8.75
N GLN A 354 26.35 -3.58 7.58
CA GLN A 354 24.92 -3.78 7.35
C GLN A 354 24.63 -5.07 6.58
N GLU A 355 23.45 -5.65 6.80
CA GLU A 355 22.88 -6.71 5.97
C GLU A 355 22.39 -6.10 4.66
N GLU A 356 22.57 -6.83 3.56
CA GLU A 356 21.94 -6.51 2.29
C GLU A 356 20.86 -7.54 1.98
N THR A 357 19.60 -7.10 1.81
CA THR A 357 18.45 -7.99 1.62
C THR A 357 17.62 -7.64 0.39
N SER A 358 17.75 -8.43 -0.68
CA SER A 358 16.92 -8.34 -1.89
C SER A 358 15.72 -9.30 -1.85
N ARG A 359 15.32 -9.77 -0.67
CA ARG A 359 14.23 -10.74 -0.52
C ARG A 359 12.95 -10.23 -1.16
N TYR A 360 12.23 -11.10 -1.85
CA TYR A 360 10.91 -10.77 -2.35
C TYR A 360 9.97 -11.91 -2.05
N LYS A 361 8.84 -11.61 -1.44
CA LYS A 361 7.88 -12.62 -1.00
C LYS A 361 6.49 -12.24 -1.48
N ILE A 362 5.83 -13.20 -2.12
CA ILE A 362 4.42 -13.10 -2.48
C ILE A 362 3.71 -14.34 -1.93
N VAL A 363 2.54 -14.11 -1.32
CA VAL A 363 1.62 -15.17 -0.92
C VAL A 363 0.22 -14.79 -1.37
N GLY A 364 -0.51 -15.76 -1.91
CA GLY A 364 -1.88 -15.54 -2.35
C GLY A 364 -2.62 -16.82 -2.68
N PHE A 365 -3.84 -16.66 -3.21
CA PHE A 365 -4.74 -17.74 -3.59
C PHE A 365 -5.34 -17.49 -4.97
N THR A 366 -5.68 -18.57 -5.67
CA THR A 366 -6.48 -18.56 -6.91
C THR A 366 -7.71 -19.45 -6.77
N SER A 367 -8.81 -19.06 -7.43
CA SER A 367 -10.00 -19.90 -7.56
C SER A 367 -9.82 -21.02 -8.59
N ASP A 368 -8.83 -20.91 -9.46
CA ASP A 368 -8.46 -21.94 -10.44
C ASP A 368 -6.99 -22.37 -10.24
N PRO A 369 -6.76 -23.48 -9.49
CA PRO A 369 -5.42 -23.98 -9.20
C PRO A 369 -4.77 -24.70 -10.39
N SER A 370 -5.51 -24.96 -11.47
CA SER A 370 -4.95 -25.61 -12.67
C SER A 370 -4.10 -24.67 -13.52
N ARG A 371 -4.22 -23.36 -13.31
CA ARG A 371 -3.55 -22.31 -14.07
C ARG A 371 -2.35 -21.75 -13.32
N THR A 372 -1.31 -21.41 -14.06
CA THR A 372 -0.15 -20.74 -13.49
C THR A 372 -0.45 -19.27 -13.22
N ILE A 373 0.30 -18.70 -12.28
CA ILE A 373 0.24 -17.31 -11.85
C ILE A 373 1.48 -16.60 -12.36
N ASP A 374 1.30 -15.52 -13.11
CA ASP A 374 2.34 -14.63 -13.57
C ASP A 374 2.48 -13.47 -12.58
N VAL A 375 3.69 -13.30 -12.06
CA VAL A 375 4.05 -12.14 -11.25
C VAL A 375 4.64 -11.12 -12.20
N GLU A 376 3.94 -10.01 -12.38
CA GLU A 376 4.37 -8.90 -13.20
C GLU A 376 4.85 -7.75 -12.33
N THR A 377 6.02 -7.24 -12.68
CA THR A 377 6.48 -5.94 -12.21
C THR A 377 6.17 -4.93 -13.31
N PHE A 378 5.49 -3.85 -12.98
CA PHE A 378 5.24 -2.76 -13.92
C PHE A 378 5.93 -1.48 -13.45
N ASP A 379 6.31 -0.72 -14.46
CA ASP A 379 7.20 0.43 -14.41
C ASP A 379 6.32 1.61 -14.83
N ASP A 380 5.77 2.35 -13.85
CA ASP A 380 5.09 3.63 -14.13
C ASP A 380 6.10 4.74 -14.46
N ASP A 381 7.41 4.44 -14.46
CA ASP A 381 8.49 5.36 -14.76
C ASP A 381 8.66 5.53 -16.27
N THR A 382 7.86 6.44 -16.84
CA THR A 382 8.27 7.09 -18.08
C THR A 382 9.47 8.00 -17.78
N HIS A 383 10.68 7.60 -18.21
CA HIS A 383 11.87 8.47 -18.21
C HIS A 383 11.70 9.61 -19.23
N GLY A 384 10.85 10.58 -18.90
CA GLY A 384 10.62 11.80 -19.70
C GLY A 384 9.82 11.61 -21.00
N GLY A 385 9.29 10.42 -21.27
CA GLY A 385 8.39 10.18 -22.41
C GLY A 385 6.92 10.47 -22.09
N PRO A 386 6.08 10.79 -23.09
CA PRO A 386 4.63 10.77 -22.91
C PRO A 386 4.17 9.35 -22.51
N GLN A 387 3.21 9.28 -21.60
CA GLN A 387 2.60 8.02 -21.18
C GLN A 387 2.00 7.28 -22.40
N PRO A 388 2.18 5.96 -22.52
CA PRO A 388 1.24 5.17 -23.32
C PRO A 388 -0.16 5.33 -22.72
N THR A 389 -1.21 5.44 -23.55
CA THR A 389 -2.61 5.61 -23.12
C THR A 389 -3.20 4.40 -22.39
N THR A 390 -2.38 3.39 -22.14
CA THR A 390 -2.65 2.17 -21.38
C THR A 390 -1.53 1.98 -20.36
N PRO A 391 -1.79 1.39 -19.17
CA PRO A 391 -0.73 0.94 -18.27
C PRO A 391 0.35 0.22 -19.07
N GLY A 392 1.62 0.56 -18.86
CA GLY A 392 2.72 -0.10 -19.58
C GLY A 392 2.59 -1.63 -19.42
N PRO A 393 2.94 -2.43 -20.45
CA PRO A 393 2.85 -3.88 -20.33
C PRO A 393 3.70 -4.32 -19.14
N GLY A 394 3.08 -5.04 -18.20
CA GLY A 394 3.79 -5.60 -17.06
C GLY A 394 4.93 -6.49 -17.56
N ARG A 395 6.12 -6.33 -16.98
CA ARG A 395 7.23 -7.23 -17.27
C ARG A 395 7.09 -8.46 -16.38
N LEU A 396 6.94 -9.63 -17.00
CA LEU A 396 6.93 -10.90 -16.30
C LEU A 396 8.24 -11.06 -15.49
N ALA A 397 8.09 -11.16 -14.17
CA ALA A 397 9.18 -11.35 -13.24
C ALA A 397 9.37 -12.83 -12.91
N THR A 398 8.27 -13.56 -12.68
CA THR A 398 8.29 -15.02 -12.48
C THR A 398 6.92 -15.64 -12.74
N ARG A 399 6.89 -16.96 -12.92
CA ARG A 399 5.68 -17.77 -13.02
C ARG A 399 5.63 -18.77 -11.87
N ILE A 400 4.48 -18.87 -11.22
CA ILE A 400 4.25 -19.71 -10.05
C ILE A 400 3.16 -20.73 -10.36
N VAL A 401 3.34 -21.97 -9.91
CA VAL A 401 2.31 -23.01 -9.95
C VAL A 401 1.60 -23.03 -8.59
N PRO A 402 0.28 -22.81 -8.54
CA PRO A 402 -0.49 -22.98 -7.30
C PRO A 402 -0.41 -24.41 -6.76
N THR A 403 -0.60 -24.57 -5.44
CA THR A 403 -0.70 -25.89 -4.83
C THR A 403 -2.01 -26.57 -5.20
N ASN A 404 -1.90 -27.85 -5.57
CA ASN A 404 -3.03 -28.76 -5.75
C ASN A 404 -3.30 -29.65 -4.51
N LEU A 405 -2.62 -29.36 -3.40
CA LEU A 405 -2.71 -30.10 -2.14
C LEU A 405 -3.53 -29.32 -1.09
N ALA A 406 -3.38 -29.67 0.18
CA ALA A 406 -3.98 -28.92 1.29
C ALA A 406 -3.63 -27.43 1.20
N GLN A 407 -4.65 -26.59 1.44
CA GLN A 407 -4.72 -25.18 0.98
C GLN A 407 -4.76 -25.03 -0.55
N LEU A 408 -5.62 -25.82 -1.21
CA LEU A 408 -5.82 -25.83 -2.66
C LEU A 408 -5.95 -24.41 -3.24
N GLY A 409 -5.15 -24.10 -4.26
CA GLY A 409 -5.10 -22.79 -4.90
C GLY A 409 -4.12 -21.80 -4.28
N ARG A 410 -3.50 -22.12 -3.15
CA ARG A 410 -2.45 -21.27 -2.57
C ARG A 410 -1.21 -21.23 -3.46
N PHE A 411 -0.68 -20.05 -3.70
CA PHE A 411 0.64 -19.88 -4.29
C PHE A 411 1.55 -19.11 -3.33
N LYS A 412 2.83 -19.48 -3.33
CA LYS A 412 3.85 -18.84 -2.52
C LYS A 412 5.13 -18.75 -3.33
N PHE A 413 5.74 -17.58 -3.27
CA PHE A 413 6.99 -17.32 -3.94
C PHE A 413 7.92 -16.55 -3.02
N ILE A 414 9.18 -16.99 -2.94
CA ILE A 414 10.26 -16.32 -2.20
C ILE A 414 11.50 -16.32 -3.10
N TRP A 415 11.94 -15.14 -3.56
CA TRP A 415 13.28 -14.98 -4.15
C TRP A 415 14.33 -15.11 -3.05
N SER A 416 15.47 -15.71 -3.40
CA SER A 416 16.55 -15.88 -2.45
C SER A 416 17.13 -14.52 -2.05
N ALA A 417 17.48 -14.36 -0.78
CA ALA A 417 18.20 -13.17 -0.32
C ALA A 417 19.56 -13.15 -1.02
N LYS A 418 19.98 -11.99 -1.54
CA LYS A 418 21.26 -11.71 -2.24
C LYS A 418 21.27 -11.93 -3.75
N GLU A 419 20.10 -12.03 -4.38
CA GLU A 419 20.01 -11.77 -5.81
C GLU A 419 20.37 -10.30 -6.11
N ASP A 420 20.85 -10.03 -7.32
CA ASP A 420 21.28 -8.72 -7.83
C ASP A 420 20.31 -7.57 -7.46
N ALA A 421 20.79 -6.34 -7.39
CA ALA A 421 20.00 -5.17 -7.01
C ALA A 421 18.79 -4.99 -7.95
N ARG A 422 17.59 -4.92 -7.39
CA ARG A 422 16.33 -4.78 -8.15
C ARG A 422 15.68 -3.44 -7.89
N ILE A 423 14.86 -3.01 -8.85
CA ILE A 423 14.04 -1.82 -8.67
C ILE A 423 13.02 -2.09 -7.57
N VAL A 424 12.98 -1.21 -6.56
CA VAL A 424 11.94 -1.23 -5.53
C VAL A 424 10.66 -0.68 -6.13
N ARG A 425 9.58 -1.48 -6.07
CA ARG A 425 8.30 -1.15 -6.69
C ARG A 425 7.30 -0.65 -5.67
N ARG A 426 6.37 0.21 -6.11
CA ARG A 426 5.21 0.59 -5.29
C ARG A 426 4.22 -0.57 -5.21
N ASN A 427 3.99 -1.21 -6.36
CA ASN A 427 2.94 -2.21 -6.56
C ASN A 427 3.51 -3.47 -7.21
N VAL A 428 2.79 -4.57 -7.06
CA VAL A 428 2.96 -5.80 -7.81
C VAL A 428 1.65 -6.16 -8.48
N ARG A 429 1.71 -6.63 -9.72
CA ARG A 429 0.55 -7.17 -10.41
C ARG A 429 0.68 -8.68 -10.52
N ILE A 430 -0.37 -9.37 -10.12
CA ILE A 430 -0.49 -10.81 -10.22
C ILE A 430 -1.55 -11.09 -11.26
N VAL A 431 -1.20 -11.86 -12.28
CA VAL A 431 -2.09 -12.20 -13.40
C VAL A 431 -2.17 -13.72 -13.52
N LEU A 432 -3.37 -14.25 -13.62
CA LEU A 432 -3.59 -15.65 -13.94
C LEU A 432 -3.30 -15.86 -15.42
N SER A 433 -2.62 -16.95 -15.75
CA SER A 433 -2.40 -17.34 -17.14
C SER A 433 -3.73 -17.44 -17.91
N PRO A 434 -3.72 -17.20 -19.23
CA PRO A 434 -4.92 -17.33 -20.05
C PRO A 434 -5.60 -18.69 -19.89
N ALA A 435 -6.92 -18.73 -20.01
CA ALA A 435 -7.67 -19.98 -20.06
C ALA A 435 -7.18 -20.90 -21.19
N THR A 436 -7.15 -22.20 -20.94
CA THR A 436 -6.79 -23.22 -21.93
C THR A 436 -8.00 -23.70 -22.72
N GLN A 437 -9.21 -23.42 -22.23
CA GLN A 437 -10.48 -23.70 -22.90
C GLN A 437 -11.06 -22.41 -23.51
N PRO A 438 -11.86 -22.50 -24.60
CA PRO A 438 -12.55 -21.34 -25.16
C PRO A 438 -13.47 -20.71 -24.12
N GLY A 439 -13.09 -19.55 -23.63
CA GLY A 439 -13.90 -18.70 -22.75
C GLY A 439 -14.46 -17.50 -23.49
N ASP A 440 -15.39 -16.80 -22.86
CA ASP A 440 -15.76 -15.45 -23.30
C ASP A 440 -14.55 -14.52 -23.06
N ALA A 441 -14.04 -13.90 -24.13
CA ALA A 441 -12.91 -12.97 -24.05
C ALA A 441 -13.19 -11.76 -23.13
N ALA A 442 -14.47 -11.45 -22.85
CA ALA A 442 -14.86 -10.45 -21.86
C ALA A 442 -14.59 -10.86 -20.41
N LEU A 443 -14.33 -12.15 -20.15
CA LEU A 443 -14.08 -12.73 -18.82
C LEU A 443 -12.61 -13.10 -18.61
N ALA A 444 -11.77 -12.82 -19.60
CA ALA A 444 -10.34 -13.13 -19.56
C ALA A 444 -9.60 -12.38 -18.43
N PRO A 445 -8.46 -12.91 -17.96
CA PRO A 445 -7.60 -12.21 -17.01
C PRO A 445 -7.30 -10.77 -17.44
N GLY A 446 -7.37 -9.84 -16.48
CA GLY A 446 -7.16 -8.40 -16.69
C GLY A 446 -8.39 -7.63 -17.18
N ARG A 447 -9.53 -8.29 -17.38
CA ARG A 447 -10.84 -7.65 -17.55
C ARG A 447 -11.51 -7.44 -16.19
N ALA A 448 -12.48 -6.54 -16.13
CA ALA A 448 -13.29 -6.35 -14.93
C ALA A 448 -14.79 -6.51 -15.21
N SER A 449 -15.55 -6.78 -14.14
CA SER A 449 -17.00 -7.01 -14.24
C SER A 449 -17.81 -5.84 -14.82
N ASN A 450 -17.27 -4.61 -14.77
CA ASN A 450 -17.86 -3.42 -15.37
C ASN A 450 -17.60 -3.30 -16.88
N ASP A 451 -16.58 -3.98 -17.42
CA ASP A 451 -16.25 -4.03 -18.85
C ASP A 451 -17.13 -5.01 -19.64
N MET A 452 -17.88 -5.86 -18.94
CA MET A 452 -18.72 -6.86 -19.60
C MET A 452 -19.77 -6.20 -20.50
N PRO A 453 -20.03 -6.76 -21.70
CA PRO A 453 -21.12 -6.30 -22.55
C PRO A 453 -22.47 -6.61 -21.89
N ALA A 454 -23.50 -5.83 -22.21
CA ALA A 454 -24.87 -6.21 -21.87
C ALA A 454 -25.25 -7.50 -22.64
N PRO A 455 -25.96 -8.48 -22.02
CA PRO A 455 -26.62 -8.45 -20.71
C PRO A 455 -25.77 -9.00 -19.53
N LEU A 456 -24.51 -9.40 -19.76
CA LEU A 456 -23.65 -10.01 -18.73
C LEU A 456 -23.19 -9.03 -17.66
N ARG A 457 -23.16 -7.73 -18.00
CA ARG A 457 -22.86 -6.67 -17.04
C ARG A 457 -23.87 -6.65 -15.89
N PRO A 458 -23.43 -6.68 -14.61
CA PRO A 458 -24.31 -6.53 -13.47
C PRO A 458 -25.12 -5.23 -13.59
N ALA A 459 -26.43 -5.30 -13.35
CA ALA A 459 -27.29 -4.13 -13.38
C ALA A 459 -26.84 -3.11 -12.33
N GLY A 460 -26.45 -1.90 -12.78
CA GLY A 460 -25.91 -0.87 -11.91
C GLY A 460 -24.41 -1.01 -11.58
N ALA A 461 -23.66 -1.83 -12.34
CA ALA A 461 -22.19 -1.84 -12.27
C ALA A 461 -21.65 -0.41 -12.40
N SER A 462 -20.74 -0.05 -11.50
CA SER A 462 -20.17 1.29 -11.50
C SER A 462 -19.37 1.54 -12.76
N ARG A 463 -19.53 2.73 -13.35
CA ARG A 463 -18.62 3.20 -14.41
C ARG A 463 -17.20 3.46 -13.90
N ARG A 464 -17.00 3.42 -12.58
CA ARG A 464 -15.73 3.74 -11.90
C ARG A 464 -14.96 2.51 -11.45
N GLY A 465 -15.54 1.31 -11.46
CA GLY A 465 -14.82 0.07 -11.13
C GLY A 465 -15.72 -1.16 -10.99
N GLY A 466 -15.10 -2.30 -10.74
CA GLY A 466 -15.71 -3.63 -10.60
C GLY A 466 -14.63 -4.66 -10.28
N TYR A 467 -15.00 -5.79 -9.66
CA TYR A 467 -14.01 -6.83 -9.36
C TYR A 467 -13.32 -7.33 -10.63
N ALA A 468 -11.99 -7.44 -10.56
CA ALA A 468 -11.13 -7.89 -11.64
C ALA A 468 -11.16 -9.42 -11.79
N PHE A 469 -11.15 -9.88 -13.04
CA PHE A 469 -10.99 -11.29 -13.39
C PHE A 469 -9.50 -11.59 -13.54
N GLY A 470 -9.04 -12.63 -12.87
CA GLY A 470 -7.70 -13.21 -13.03
C GLY A 470 -6.55 -12.22 -12.81
N GLN A 471 -6.79 -11.05 -12.21
CA GLN A 471 -5.77 -10.06 -11.95
C GLN A 471 -5.96 -9.47 -10.55
N TYR A 472 -4.84 -9.22 -9.87
CA TYR A 472 -4.82 -8.49 -8.61
C TYR A 472 -3.59 -7.59 -8.58
N GLU A 473 -3.78 -6.32 -8.26
CA GLU A 473 -2.70 -5.35 -8.11
C GLU A 473 -2.56 -4.96 -6.63
N SER A 474 -1.51 -5.42 -5.97
CA SER A 474 -1.29 -5.11 -4.55
C SER A 474 -0.24 -4.02 -4.39
N PRO A 475 -0.42 -3.04 -3.48
CA PRO A 475 0.74 -2.33 -2.94
C PRO A 475 1.71 -3.33 -2.32
N VAL A 476 3.01 -3.03 -2.39
CA VAL A 476 4.00 -3.69 -1.55
C VAL A 476 3.71 -3.27 -0.11
N SER A 477 3.32 -4.23 0.72
CA SER A 477 2.83 -3.98 2.08
C SER A 477 3.96 -3.59 3.02
N GLU A 478 5.16 -4.11 2.79
CA GLU A 478 6.34 -3.82 3.61
C GLU A 478 7.63 -3.84 2.77
N TYR A 479 8.50 -2.88 3.10
CA TYR A 479 9.82 -2.77 2.52
C TYR A 479 10.88 -3.17 3.55
N ILE A 480 11.64 -4.22 3.24
CA ILE A 480 12.68 -4.72 4.14
C ILE A 480 13.93 -3.85 3.92
N SER A 481 14.16 -2.93 4.85
CA SER A 481 15.29 -2.01 4.83
C SER A 481 16.57 -2.70 5.32
N PRO A 482 17.77 -2.18 5.01
CA PRO A 482 19.02 -2.74 5.49
C PRO A 482 19.13 -2.65 7.02
N GLU A 483 19.64 -3.71 7.64
CA GLU A 483 19.80 -3.79 9.10
C GLU A 483 21.27 -3.72 9.50
N ILE A 484 21.57 -3.17 10.67
CA ILE A 484 22.94 -3.13 11.19
C ILE A 484 23.38 -4.54 11.62
N THR A 485 24.60 -4.94 11.26
CA THR A 485 25.16 -6.24 11.66
C THR A 485 26.12 -6.13 12.86
N ARG A 486 26.47 -4.91 13.26
CA ARG A 486 27.32 -4.64 14.42
C ARG A 486 26.53 -3.92 15.52
N PHE A 487 25.99 -4.69 16.45
CA PHE A 487 25.16 -4.20 17.55
C PHE A 487 25.98 -3.47 18.62
N GLY A 488 25.35 -2.51 19.32
CA GLY A 488 25.93 -1.84 20.49
C GLY A 488 26.97 -0.75 20.20
N VAL A 489 27.19 -0.40 18.94
CA VAL A 489 28.10 0.70 18.55
C VAL A 489 27.27 1.96 18.27
N LYS A 490 27.62 3.06 18.93
CA LYS A 490 26.97 4.36 18.75
C LYS A 490 27.17 4.90 17.32
N GLY A 491 26.11 5.46 16.72
CA GLY A 491 26.21 6.32 15.54
C GLY A 491 25.81 5.71 14.19
N TRP A 492 25.12 4.56 14.15
CA TRP A 492 24.86 3.86 12.89
C TRP A 492 23.40 3.43 12.66
N PRO A 493 22.38 4.30 12.82
CA PRO A 493 21.07 4.00 12.24
C PRO A 493 21.23 3.90 10.72
N VAL A 494 20.97 2.73 10.13
CA VAL A 494 21.15 2.52 8.69
C VAL A 494 20.01 3.24 7.96
N PRO A 495 20.29 4.23 7.08
CA PRO A 495 19.24 4.90 6.32
C PRO A 495 18.49 3.93 5.42
N VAL A 496 17.21 4.23 5.20
CA VAL A 496 16.46 3.58 4.12
C VAL A 496 17.03 4.09 2.80
N ASN A 497 17.35 3.15 1.92
CA ASN A 497 17.95 3.40 0.61
C ASN A 497 16.91 3.85 -0.43
N PHE A 498 16.29 5.01 -0.19
CA PHE A 498 15.31 5.60 -1.12
C PHE A 498 15.89 5.90 -2.50
N GLU A 499 17.22 5.88 -2.67
CA GLU A 499 17.86 6.00 -3.97
C GLU A 499 17.45 4.89 -4.96
N ASP A 500 16.99 3.74 -4.46
CA ASP A 500 16.57 2.55 -5.21
C ASP A 500 15.04 2.50 -5.46
N PHE A 501 14.30 3.45 -4.90
CA PHE A 501 12.87 3.62 -5.09
C PHE A 501 12.62 4.52 -6.30
N CYS A 502 12.72 3.96 -7.51
CA CYS A 502 12.69 4.76 -8.74
C CYS A 502 11.40 5.60 -8.85
N PHE A 503 10.27 5.06 -8.38
CA PHE A 503 8.97 5.75 -8.36
C PHE A 503 8.90 6.99 -7.45
N LEU A 504 9.91 7.23 -6.60
CA LEU A 504 10.05 8.45 -5.78
C LEU A 504 10.96 9.50 -6.44
N LYS A 505 11.68 9.11 -7.50
CA LYS A 505 12.72 9.91 -8.17
C LYS A 505 12.36 10.30 -9.58
N THR A 506 11.34 9.68 -10.16
CA THR A 506 10.82 9.96 -11.50
C THR A 506 9.43 10.56 -11.42
N THR A 507 8.96 11.11 -12.54
CA THR A 507 7.55 11.45 -12.70
C THR A 507 6.76 10.17 -12.98
N ASN A 508 5.70 9.95 -12.21
CA ASN A 508 4.81 8.81 -12.35
C ASN A 508 3.36 9.28 -12.37
N VAL A 509 2.50 8.58 -13.10
CA VAL A 509 1.05 8.83 -13.11
C VAL A 509 0.37 7.73 -12.33
N ILE A 510 -0.49 8.11 -11.39
CA ILE A 510 -1.15 7.16 -10.47
C ILE A 510 -2.63 7.50 -10.41
N ASP A 511 -3.47 6.48 -10.58
CA ASP A 511 -4.90 6.63 -10.31
C ASP A 511 -5.14 6.69 -8.80
N THR A 512 -5.73 7.81 -8.37
CA THR A 512 -6.06 8.06 -6.96
C THR A 512 -7.49 7.64 -6.67
N GLN A 513 -7.84 7.39 -5.41
CA GLN A 513 -9.22 7.03 -5.05
C GLN A 513 -10.23 8.20 -5.18
N GLU A 514 -9.77 9.40 -5.56
CA GLU A 514 -10.68 10.52 -5.79
C GLU A 514 -11.52 10.25 -7.05
N PRO A 515 -12.86 10.27 -6.94
CA PRO A 515 -13.74 10.02 -8.08
C PRO A 515 -13.74 11.19 -9.09
N ASN A 516 -13.79 10.83 -10.38
CA ASN A 516 -14.01 11.74 -11.51
C ASN A 516 -15.23 11.30 -12.35
N ALA A 517 -15.64 12.09 -13.35
CA ALA A 517 -16.81 11.81 -14.21
C ALA A 517 -16.72 10.47 -14.97
N GLY A 518 -15.50 10.00 -15.27
CA GLY A 518 -15.24 8.77 -16.04
C GLY A 518 -14.43 7.69 -15.32
N GLY A 519 -14.15 7.82 -14.02
CA GLY A 519 -13.27 6.91 -13.31
C GLY A 519 -12.64 7.57 -12.09
N TYR A 520 -11.33 7.41 -11.96
CA TYR A 520 -10.51 7.99 -10.90
C TYR A 520 -9.69 9.17 -11.40
N VAL A 521 -9.24 10.04 -10.48
CA VAL A 521 -8.32 11.12 -10.84
C VAL A 521 -6.92 10.53 -11.01
N ALA A 522 -6.39 10.60 -12.23
CA ALA A 522 -4.99 10.37 -12.52
C ALA A 522 -4.14 11.55 -12.01
N LEU A 523 -3.20 11.26 -11.12
CA LEU A 523 -2.29 12.24 -10.53
C LEU A 523 -0.88 12.05 -11.11
N THR A 524 -0.37 13.09 -11.75
CA THR A 524 1.05 13.16 -12.15
C THR A 524 1.89 13.63 -10.96
N ALA A 525 2.58 12.68 -10.32
CA ALA A 525 3.48 12.93 -9.20
C ALA A 525 4.92 12.99 -9.71
N GLY A 526 5.59 14.13 -9.54
CA GLY A 526 7.01 14.27 -9.85
C GLY A 526 7.92 13.62 -8.79
N PRO A 527 9.25 13.83 -8.90
CA PRO A 527 10.20 13.44 -7.85
C PRO A 527 9.85 14.09 -6.51
N LEU A 528 10.13 13.40 -5.40
CA LEU A 528 9.88 13.96 -4.06
C LEU A 528 10.71 15.23 -3.81
N ALA A 529 10.05 16.28 -3.31
CA ALA A 529 10.67 17.55 -2.99
C ALA A 529 10.26 18.06 -1.59
N PRO A 530 11.17 18.11 -0.60
CA PRO A 530 12.55 17.63 -0.66
C PRO A 530 12.65 16.10 -0.74
N SER A 531 13.76 15.59 -1.24
CA SER A 531 13.99 14.14 -1.34
C SER A 531 14.39 13.54 0.03
N PRO A 532 13.87 12.36 0.40
CA PRO A 532 14.34 11.61 1.57
C PRO A 532 15.64 10.83 1.29
N VAL A 533 16.15 10.87 0.06
CA VAL A 533 17.40 10.21 -0.33
C VAL A 533 18.57 10.80 0.45
N ASN A 534 19.48 9.92 0.88
CA ASN A 534 20.72 10.34 1.51
C ASN A 534 21.58 11.16 0.51
N PRO A 535 21.91 12.44 0.81
CA PRO A 535 22.75 13.25 -0.07
C PRO A 535 24.15 12.65 -0.32
N ALA A 536 24.65 11.82 0.61
CA ALA A 536 25.94 11.12 0.46
C ALA A 536 25.88 9.95 -0.53
N ARG A 537 24.68 9.48 -0.90
CA ARG A 537 24.47 8.38 -1.86
C ARG A 537 23.25 8.66 -2.77
N PRO A 538 23.34 9.67 -3.67
CA PRO A 538 22.19 10.08 -4.48
C PRO A 538 21.86 9.08 -5.62
N LEU A 539 22.85 8.28 -6.03
CA LEU A 539 22.73 7.32 -7.11
C LEU A 539 22.21 5.99 -6.60
N SER A 540 21.29 5.39 -7.36
CA SER A 540 20.79 4.04 -7.06
C SER A 540 21.93 3.01 -7.12
N GLN A 541 21.73 1.85 -6.53
CA GLN A 541 22.68 0.76 -6.54
C GLN A 541 23.05 0.33 -7.97
N GLN A 542 24.29 -0.13 -8.14
CA GLN A 542 24.73 -0.80 -9.37
C GLN A 542 24.29 -2.26 -9.33
N ARG A 543 23.84 -2.73 -10.49
CA ARG A 543 23.59 -4.14 -10.78
C ARG A 543 24.89 -4.85 -11.14
N ALA A 544 24.84 -6.17 -11.18
CA ALA A 544 25.98 -7.01 -11.57
C ALA A 544 26.48 -6.73 -12.99
N ASP A 545 25.61 -6.25 -13.88
CA ASP A 545 25.95 -5.82 -15.24
C ASP A 545 26.55 -4.40 -15.35
N GLY A 546 26.76 -3.72 -14.20
CA GLY A 546 27.29 -2.37 -14.12
C GLY A 546 26.24 -1.26 -14.34
N THR A 547 25.02 -1.60 -14.74
CA THR A 547 23.92 -0.64 -14.88
C THR A 547 23.38 -0.21 -13.51
N ARG A 548 22.68 0.92 -13.45
CA ARG A 548 22.06 1.42 -12.22
C ARG A 548 20.63 0.93 -12.12
N VAL A 549 20.18 0.58 -10.92
CA VAL A 549 18.81 0.13 -10.65
C VAL A 549 17.77 1.06 -11.28
N CYS A 550 17.87 2.37 -11.08
CA CYS A 550 16.91 3.35 -11.61
C CYS A 550 17.33 4.01 -12.94
N GLY A 551 18.32 3.48 -13.67
CA GLY A 551 18.73 4.02 -14.96
C GLY A 551 19.29 5.45 -14.97
N ASN A 552 19.57 6.04 -13.80
CA ASN A 552 20.21 7.35 -13.69
C ASN A 552 21.68 7.21 -14.10
N GLY A 553 21.97 7.48 -15.38
CA GLY A 553 23.31 7.61 -15.95
C GLY A 553 23.84 9.03 -15.82
#